data_AF-A0A847NE40-F1
#
_entry.id   AF-A0A847NE40-F1
#
_cell.length_a   1.000
_cell.length_b   1.000
_cell.length_c   1.000
_cell.angle_alpha   90.00
_cell.angle_beta   90.00
_cell.angle_gamma   90.00
#
_symmetry.space_group_name_H-M   'P 1'
#
loop_
_entity.id
_entity.type
_entity.pdbx_description
1 polymer ?
#
loop_
_entity_poly.entity_id
_entity_poly.type
_entity_poly.pdbx_seq_one_letter_code
_entity_poly.pdbx_strand_id
1 'polypeptide(L)' 'KELKGFAHVTLKPGEKKRVEITIPVASLALIDRSCRKVVEPGEFEIMIGPSSRDEDLLKAVVKVVLTSYMVL' A
#
# COMPACT_ATOMS: atom_id res chain seq x y z
N LYS A 1 -3.87 -10.18 -2.54
CA LYS A 1 -3.93 -8.74 -2.20
C LYS A 1 -4.33 -8.58 -0.73
N GLU A 2 -3.86 -7.54 -0.04
CA GLU A 2 -4.15 -7.30 1.38
C GLU A 2 -4.52 -5.81 1.57
N LEU A 3 -5.52 -5.52 2.40
CA LEU A 3 -5.92 -4.14 2.70
C LEU A 3 -4.88 -3.49 3.63
N LYS A 4 -4.23 -2.41 3.19
CA LYS A 4 -3.23 -1.69 3.99
C LYS A 4 -3.70 -0.35 4.55
N GLY A 5 -4.84 0.16 4.06
CA GLY A 5 -5.45 1.40 4.55
C GLY A 5 -6.81 1.63 3.92
N PHE A 6 -7.67 2.38 4.59
CA PHE A 6 -8.99 2.77 4.09
C PHE A 6 -9.39 4.12 4.68
N ALA A 7 -10.30 4.81 4.01
CA ALA A 7 -10.93 6.01 4.52
C ALA A 7 -12.44 5.90 4.31
N HIS A 8 -13.21 6.12 5.37
CA HIS A 8 -14.65 6.25 5.27
C HIS A 8 -14.99 7.73 5.07
N VAL A 9 -15.62 8.06 3.94
CA VAL A 9 -15.83 9.45 3.52
C VAL A 9 -17.30 9.70 3.24
N THR A 10 -17.92 10.58 4.04
CA THR A 10 -19.27 11.08 3.77
C THR A 10 -19.24 12.20 2.73
N LEU A 11 -20.10 12.09 1.72
CA LEU A 11 -20.28 13.05 0.64
C LEU A 11 -21.75 13.49 0.54
N LYS A 12 -21.98 14.77 0.28
CA LYS A 12 -23.28 15.26 -0.20
C LYS A 12 -23.49 14.89 -1.68
N PRO A 13 -24.74 14.89 -2.19
CA PRO A 13 -24.99 14.70 -3.61
C PRO A 13 -24.15 15.66 -4.47
N GLY A 14 -23.39 15.11 -5.43
CA GLY A 14 -22.50 15.87 -6.32
C GLY A 14 -21.17 16.32 -5.71
N GLU A 15 -20.94 16.10 -4.41
CA GLU A 15 -19.68 16.47 -3.76
C GLU A 15 -18.53 15.56 -4.20
N LYS A 16 -17.34 16.15 -4.37
CA LYS A 16 -16.09 15.41 -4.60
C LYS A 16 -15.10 15.76 -3.49
N LYS A 17 -14.44 14.75 -2.94
CA LYS A 17 -13.34 14.92 -1.99
C LYS A 17 -12.09 14.21 -2.49
N ARG A 18 -10.94 14.82 -2.24
CA ARG A 18 -9.64 14.15 -2.36
C ARG A 18 -9.40 13.37 -1.07
N VAL A 19 -8.98 12.13 -1.21
CA VAL A 19 -8.63 11.25 -0.10
C VAL A 19 -7.16 10.92 -0.22
N GLU A 20 -6.43 11.06 0.88
CA GLU A 20 -5.04 10.64 1.00
C GLU A 20 -4.99 9.43 1.93
N ILE A 21 -4.36 8.35 1.47
CA ILE A 21 -4.12 7.15 2.27
C ILE A 21 -2.62 6.91 2.28
N THR A 22 -2.01 7.09 3.45
CA THR A 22 -0.57 6.87 3.63
C THR A 22 -0.31 5.38 3.87
N ILE A 23 0.55 4.78 3.06
CA ILE A 23 1.02 3.40 3.22
C ILE A 23 2.48 3.43 3.66
N PRO A 24 2.80 3.22 4.96
CA PRO A 24 4.19 3.11 5.40
C PRO A 24 4.85 1.90 4.73
N VAL A 25 6.09 2.04 4.25
CA VAL A 25 6.84 0.93 3.64
C VAL A 25 6.92 -0.28 4.58
N ALA A 26 7.05 -0.04 5.90
CA ALA A 26 7.05 -1.10 6.93
C ALA A 26 5.76 -1.94 6.98
N SER A 27 4.64 -1.43 6.45
CA SER A 27 3.38 -2.18 6.34
C SER A 27 3.38 -3.21 5.22
N LEU A 28 4.35 -3.14 4.30
CA LEU A 28 4.58 -4.12 3.23
C LEU A 28 5.37 -5.34 3.71
N ALA A 29 5.68 -5.41 5.00
CA ALA A 29 6.45 -6.49 5.57
C ALA A 29 5.69 -7.82 5.59
N LEU A 30 6.43 -8.91 5.46
CA LEU A 30 5.98 -10.28 5.65
C LEU A 30 6.80 -10.96 6.76
N ILE A 31 6.34 -12.13 7.20
CA ILE A 31 7.11 -12.98 8.10
C ILE A 31 7.90 -13.98 7.26
N ASP A 32 9.23 -13.91 7.33
CA ASP A 32 10.10 -14.83 6.61
C ASP A 32 10.16 -16.22 7.26
N ARG A 33 10.88 -17.15 6.62
CA ARG A 33 11.05 -18.54 7.11
C ARG A 33 11.76 -18.63 8.47
N SER A 34 12.40 -17.56 8.91
CA SER A 34 13.08 -17.45 10.21
C SER A 34 12.21 -16.73 11.25
N CYS A 35 10.91 -16.55 10.98
CA CYS A 35 9.96 -15.85 11.83
C CYS A 35 10.30 -14.36 12.07
N ARG A 36 10.98 -13.71 11.11
CA ARG A 36 11.33 -12.29 11.20
C ARG A 36 10.40 -11.46 10.34
N LYS A 37 10.00 -10.28 10.85
CA LYS A 37 9.23 -9.29 10.09
C LYS A 37 10.17 -8.50 9.18
N VAL A 38 10.07 -8.70 7.88
CA VAL A 38 10.97 -8.09 6.87
C VAL A 38 10.17 -7.49 5.72
N VAL A 39 10.64 -6.35 5.20
CA VAL A 39 10.17 -5.82 3.90
C VAL A 39 11.17 -6.27 2.85
N GLU A 40 10.74 -7.11 1.92
CA GLU A 40 11.61 -7.54 0.83
C GLU A 40 11.68 -6.44 -0.24
N PRO A 41 12.87 -6.09 -0.75
CA PRO A 41 12.99 -5.19 -1.89
C PRO A 41 12.37 -5.87 -3.13
N GLY A 42 11.67 -5.09 -3.95
CA GLY A 42 10.94 -5.62 -5.09
C GLY A 42 9.84 -4.71 -5.57
N GLU A 43 9.04 -5.21 -6.50
CA GLU A 43 7.86 -4.52 -7.00
C GLU A 43 6.63 -4.87 -6.18
N PHE A 44 5.85 -3.85 -5.84
CA PHE A 44 4.57 -3.98 -5.17
C PHE A 44 3.49 -3.33 -6.04
N GLU A 45 2.45 -4.11 -6.36
CA GLU A 45 1.24 -3.57 -7.00
C GLU A 45 0.36 -2.93 -5.93
N ILE A 46 0.23 -1.61 -5.98
CA ILE A 46 -0.71 -0.82 -5.18
C ILE A 46 -2.06 -0.82 -5.88
N MET A 47 -3.10 -1.22 -5.15
CA MET A 47 -4.48 -1.31 -5.60
C MET A 47 -5.36 -0.37 -4.79
N ILE A 48 -6.17 0.45 -5.47
CA ILE A 48 -7.15 1.36 -4.83
C ILE A 48 -8.51 1.20 -5.51
N GLY A 49 -9.57 1.09 -4.72
CA GLY A 49 -10.94 1.01 -5.21
C GLY A 49 -11.97 0.87 -4.08
N PRO A 50 -13.27 0.91 -4.41
CA PRO A 50 -14.36 0.76 -3.45
C PRO A 50 -14.55 -0.69 -2.97
N SER A 51 -13.94 -1.67 -3.65
CA SER A 51 -14.01 -3.09 -3.30
C SER A 51 -12.70 -3.81 -3.68
N SER A 52 -12.58 -5.09 -3.28
CA SER A 52 -11.42 -5.93 -3.62
C SER A 52 -11.55 -6.68 -4.95
N ARG A 53 -12.68 -6.55 -5.65
CA ARG A 53 -12.91 -7.14 -6.98
C ARG A 53 -11.96 -6.51 -8.00
N ASP A 54 -11.45 -7.31 -8.94
CA ASP A 54 -10.45 -6.81 -9.89
C ASP A 54 -10.98 -5.70 -10.80
N GLU A 55 -12.27 -5.75 -11.15
CA GLU A 55 -12.96 -4.73 -11.97
C GLU A 55 -13.08 -3.35 -11.28
N ASP A 56 -13.01 -3.32 -9.94
CA ASP A 56 -13.17 -2.11 -9.15
C ASP A 56 -11.83 -1.40 -8.85
N LEU A 57 -10.69 -2.00 -9.22
CA LEU A 57 -9.37 -1.59 -8.73
C LEU A 57 -8.56 -0.84 -9.79
N LEU A 58 -8.15 0.37 -9.43
CA LEU A 58 -7.04 1.05 -10.07
C LEU A 58 -5.73 0.47 -9.56
N LYS A 59 -4.74 0.33 -10.46
CA LYS A 59 -3.46 -0.32 -10.19
C LYS A 59 -2.29 0.61 -10.51
N ALA A 60 -1.29 0.59 -9.65
CA ALA A 60 0.00 1.23 -9.89
C ALA A 60 1.12 0.35 -9.31
N VAL A 61 2.30 0.36 -9.92
CA VAL A 61 3.45 -0.39 -9.41
C VAL A 61 4.44 0.56 -8.77
N VAL A 62 4.90 0.20 -7.57
CA VAL A 62 5.99 0.89 -6.87
C VAL A 62 7.14 -0.08 -6.64
N LYS A 63 8.38 0.43 -6.69
CA LYS A 63 9.58 -0.37 -6.43
C LYS A 63 10.17 0.00 -5.08
N VAL A 64 10.23 -0.96 -4.17
CA VAL A 64 10.95 -0.86 -2.90
C VAL A 64 12.40 -1.27 -3.14
N VAL A 65 13.33 -0.39 -2.80
CA VAL A 65 14.77 -0.62 -2.92
C VAL A 65 15.43 -0.64 -1.54
N LEU A 66 16.51 -1.40 -1.41
CA LEU A 66 17.35 -1.33 -0.22
C LEU A 66 18.09 0.01 -0.22
N THR A 67 17.87 0.81 0.81
CA THR A 67 18.69 2.00 1.05
C THR A 67 19.87 1.58 1.91
N SER A 68 21.05 1.44 1.29
CA SER A 68 22.30 1.28 2.02
C SER A 68 22.66 2.61 2.68
N TYR A 69 22.53 2.71 4.01
CA TYR A 69 23.18 3.76 4.77
C TYR A 69 24.60 3.31 5.09
N MET A 70 25.60 3.91 4.44
CA MET A 70 26.96 3.93 4.98
C MET A 70 26.93 4.84 6.21
N VAL A 71 26.90 4.25 7.40
CA VAL A 71 27.27 4.96 8.62
C VAL A 71 28.80 5.08 8.56
N LEU A 72 29.30 6.32 8.40
CA LEU A 72 30.72 6.65 8.58
C LEU A 72 31.08 6.58 10.06
#